data_AF-A0A4R0GC27-F1
#
_entry.id   AF-A0A4R0GC27-F1
#
_cell.length_a   1.000
_cell.length_b   1.000
_cell.length_c   1.000
_cell.angle_alpha   90.00
_cell.angle_beta   90.00
_cell.angle_gamma   90.00
#
_symmetry.space_group_name_H-M   'P 1'
#
loop_
_entity.id
_entity.type
_entity.pdbx_description
1 polymer ?
#
loop_
_entity_poly.entity_id
_entity_poly.type
_entity_poly.pdbx_seq_one_letter_code
_entity_poly.pdbx_strand_id
1 'polypeptide(L)'
;MNADEWLRVFAAELHQRRVAADAARHVVAEAATHLREGGGDPWLVFGPPQAYAATIVESIGTVPGPRPGPVRLDARGITKRYGRRTVLRDAALTVRAGQIAAVVGANGCGKSTFLRICAGLVSPDAGEVTVSGRLGFCPQQGGTADFLLPDEHFVLVGAGQGVAREPARRAGRAAARQLGWDAQGDVLARHLSGGTRQKLNLTMSTLAEPDVLLLDEPYQGFDQGSYVNLWDQLIRLRDAGRAIVVVTHLLNQLDRVDVVLDLTPAHQGGHS
;
A
#
# COMPACT_ATOMS: atom_id res chain seq x y z
N MET A 1 -4.40 -28.09 1.84
CA MET A 1 -4.79 -27.11 2.87
C MET A 1 -5.72 -27.83 3.83
N ASN A 2 -5.42 -27.86 5.13
CA ASN A 2 -6.30 -28.52 6.10
C ASN A 2 -7.41 -27.57 6.58
N ALA A 3 -8.39 -28.07 7.32
CA ALA A 3 -9.53 -27.28 7.81
C ALA A 3 -9.11 -26.06 8.63
N ASP A 4 -8.13 -26.22 9.52
CA ASP A 4 -7.64 -25.12 10.36
C ASP A 4 -6.94 -24.03 9.55
N GLU A 5 -6.16 -24.41 8.54
CA GLU A 5 -5.51 -23.49 7.62
C GLU A 5 -6.54 -22.76 6.75
N TRP A 6 -7.56 -23.46 6.25
CA TRP A 6 -8.65 -22.84 5.49
C TRP A 6 -9.42 -21.82 6.33
N LEU A 7 -9.80 -22.17 7.56
CA LEU A 7 -10.52 -21.28 8.48
C LEU A 7 -9.70 -20.03 8.84
N ARG A 8 -8.38 -20.19 8.99
CA ARG A 8 -7.47 -19.06 9.26
C ARG A 8 -7.40 -18.11 8.07
N VAL A 9 -7.30 -18.63 6.85
CA VAL A 9 -7.33 -17.83 5.62
C VAL A 9 -8.69 -17.16 5.47
N PHE A 10 -9.78 -17.89 5.66
CA PHE A 10 -11.14 -17.35 5.58
C PHE A 10 -11.37 -16.20 6.57
N ALA A 11 -10.95 -16.35 7.83
CA ALA A 11 -11.03 -15.28 8.81
C ALA A 11 -10.21 -14.04 8.39
N ALA A 12 -9.02 -14.23 7.82
CA ALA A 12 -8.21 -13.15 7.28
C ALA A 12 -8.90 -12.44 6.10
N GLU A 13 -9.54 -13.18 5.20
CA GLU A 13 -10.28 -12.63 4.04
C GLU A 13 -11.51 -11.81 4.48
N LEU A 14 -12.25 -12.24 5.49
CA LEU A 14 -13.36 -11.48 6.08
C LEU A 14 -12.87 -10.18 6.74
N HIS A 15 -11.74 -10.25 7.45
CA HIS A 15 -11.12 -9.08 8.06
C HIS A 15 -10.64 -8.08 7.01
N GLN A 16 -9.97 -8.55 5.95
CA GLN A 16 -9.54 -7.71 4.83
C GLN A 16 -10.72 -7.01 4.14
N ARG A 17 -11.90 -7.65 4.07
CA ARG A 17 -13.14 -7.09 3.52
C ARG A 17 -13.97 -6.28 4.51
N ARG A 18 -13.45 -5.98 5.70
CA ARG A 18 -14.11 -5.15 6.72
C ARG A 18 -15.46 -5.72 7.20
N VAL A 19 -15.59 -7.05 7.28
CA VAL A 19 -16.72 -7.67 7.99
C VAL A 19 -16.58 -7.38 9.48
N ALA A 20 -17.69 -7.09 10.17
CA ALA A 20 -17.71 -6.75 11.59
C ALA A 20 -17.04 -7.86 12.41
N ALA A 21 -16.24 -7.53 13.43
CA ALA A 21 -15.46 -8.54 14.16
C ALA A 21 -16.35 -9.60 14.84
N ASP A 22 -17.52 -9.22 15.32
CA ASP A 22 -18.56 -10.11 15.83
C ASP A 22 -19.20 -10.96 14.72
N ALA A 23 -19.58 -10.35 13.59
CA ALA A 23 -20.11 -11.07 12.44
C ALA A 23 -19.10 -12.07 11.86
N ALA A 24 -17.84 -11.64 11.68
CA ALA A 24 -16.76 -12.49 11.18
C ALA A 24 -16.49 -13.66 12.14
N ARG A 25 -16.45 -13.42 13.45
CA ARG A 25 -16.33 -14.50 14.45
C ARG A 25 -17.50 -15.48 14.36
N HIS A 26 -18.72 -14.97 14.17
CA HIS A 26 -19.92 -15.80 14.07
C HIS A 26 -19.85 -16.72 12.84
N VAL A 27 -19.58 -16.17 11.65
CA VAL A 27 -19.52 -16.93 10.40
C VAL A 27 -18.36 -17.94 10.41
N VAL A 28 -17.19 -17.56 10.94
CA VAL A 28 -16.06 -18.49 11.07
C VAL A 28 -16.40 -19.64 12.03
N ALA A 29 -17.09 -19.34 13.14
CA ALA A 29 -17.52 -20.37 14.09
C ALA A 29 -18.58 -21.31 13.49
N GLU A 30 -19.47 -20.78 12.65
CA GLU A 30 -20.48 -21.57 11.93
C GLU A 30 -19.82 -22.52 10.91
N ALA A 31 -18.93 -22.00 10.06
CA ALA A 31 -18.15 -22.82 9.11
C ALA A 31 -17.31 -23.89 9.82
N ALA A 32 -16.68 -23.55 10.94
CA ALA A 32 -15.92 -24.50 11.76
C ALA A 32 -16.80 -25.58 12.39
N THR A 33 -18.04 -25.25 12.74
CA THR A 33 -19.01 -26.24 13.25
C THR A 33 -19.43 -27.19 12.14
N HIS A 34 -19.76 -26.67 10.96
CA HIS A 34 -20.14 -27.47 9.81
C HIS A 34 -19.03 -28.45 9.37
N LEU A 35 -17.75 -28.02 9.38
CA LEU A 35 -16.62 -28.92 9.07
C LEU A 35 -16.44 -30.02 10.12
N ARG A 36 -16.67 -29.70 11.40
CA ARG A 36 -16.56 -30.66 12.51
C ARG A 36 -17.67 -31.70 12.48
N GLU A 37 -18.90 -31.28 12.15
CA GLU A 37 -20.08 -32.16 12.15
C GLU A 37 -20.24 -32.93 10.85
N GLY A 38 -20.01 -32.30 9.71
CA GLY A 38 -20.20 -32.88 8.39
C GLY A 38 -19.04 -33.76 7.93
N GLY A 39 -17.81 -33.46 8.35
CA GLY A 39 -16.59 -34.16 7.92
C GLY A 39 -16.36 -34.02 6.40
N GLY A 40 -15.41 -33.19 5.99
CA GLY A 40 -15.13 -33.01 4.57
C GLY A 40 -13.99 -32.06 4.28
N ASP A 41 -13.50 -32.10 3.03
CA ASP A 41 -12.53 -31.13 2.55
C ASP A 41 -13.24 -29.75 2.43
N PRO A 42 -12.78 -28.71 3.16
CA PRO A 42 -13.35 -27.37 3.07
C PRO A 42 -13.43 -26.84 1.65
N TRP A 43 -12.50 -27.24 0.78
CA TRP A 43 -12.51 -26.85 -0.63
C TRP A 43 -13.70 -27.40 -1.40
N LEU A 44 -14.19 -28.60 -1.05
CA LEU A 44 -15.37 -29.18 -1.69
C LEU A 44 -16.67 -28.60 -1.12
N VAL A 45 -16.68 -28.28 0.18
CA VAL A 45 -17.88 -27.80 0.88
C VAL A 45 -18.13 -26.31 0.61
N PHE A 46 -17.10 -25.49 0.75
CA PHE A 46 -17.21 -24.02 0.68
C PHE A 46 -16.49 -23.41 -0.52
N GLY A 47 -15.65 -24.20 -1.20
CA GLY A 47 -14.78 -23.67 -2.24
C GLY A 47 -13.55 -22.94 -1.69
N PRO A 48 -12.90 -22.11 -2.53
CA PRO A 48 -11.80 -21.27 -2.09
C PRO A 48 -12.24 -20.27 -1.02
N PRO A 49 -11.46 -20.06 0.05
CA PRO A 49 -11.85 -19.17 1.15
C PRO A 49 -12.06 -17.72 0.71
N GLN A 50 -11.36 -17.26 -0.34
CA GLN A 50 -11.53 -15.92 -0.93
C GLN A 50 -12.92 -15.75 -1.57
N ALA A 51 -13.37 -16.77 -2.30
CA ALA A 51 -14.65 -16.76 -2.99
C ALA A 51 -15.79 -16.82 -1.98
N TYR A 52 -15.65 -17.70 -0.98
CA TYR A 52 -16.64 -17.82 0.08
C TYR A 52 -16.75 -16.53 0.91
N ALA A 53 -15.62 -15.90 1.27
CA ALA A 53 -15.62 -14.61 1.95
C ALA A 53 -16.32 -13.49 1.15
N ALA A 54 -16.19 -13.48 -0.18
CA ALA A 54 -16.90 -12.53 -1.03
C ALA A 54 -18.42 -12.71 -0.94
N THR A 55 -18.90 -13.96 -1.00
CA THR A 55 -20.34 -14.29 -0.85
C THR A 55 -20.89 -13.89 0.52
N ILE A 56 -20.10 -14.07 1.59
CA ILE A 56 -20.48 -13.65 2.95
C ILE A 56 -20.60 -12.12 3.03
N VAL A 57 -19.71 -11.39 2.39
CA VAL A 57 -19.75 -9.92 2.38
C VAL A 57 -20.98 -9.38 1.65
N GLU A 58 -21.39 -10.02 0.56
CA GLU A 58 -22.61 -9.67 -0.16
C GLU A 58 -23.88 -9.85 0.68
N SER A 59 -23.90 -10.82 1.60
CA SER A 59 -25.09 -11.13 2.41
C SER A 59 -25.17 -10.37 3.73
N ILE A 60 -24.05 -10.12 4.41
CA ILE A 60 -24.02 -9.50 5.75
C ILE A 60 -23.67 -8.01 5.69
N GLY A 61 -23.15 -7.54 4.55
CA GLY A 61 -22.63 -6.18 4.41
C GLY A 61 -21.29 -5.98 5.14
N THR A 62 -20.63 -4.86 4.86
CA THR A 62 -19.37 -4.48 5.52
C THR A 62 -19.63 -3.46 6.61
N VAL A 63 -18.81 -3.45 7.66
CA VAL A 63 -18.78 -2.29 8.55
C VAL A 63 -18.17 -1.15 7.75
N PRO A 64 -18.80 0.04 7.72
CA PRO A 64 -18.15 1.23 7.20
C PRO A 64 -16.79 1.34 7.89
N GLY A 65 -15.70 1.45 7.11
CA GLY A 65 -14.38 1.69 7.68
C GLY A 65 -14.42 2.87 8.66
N PRO A 66 -13.48 2.99 9.60
CA PRO A 66 -13.41 4.13 10.50
C PRO A 66 -13.60 5.42 9.69
N ARG A 67 -14.50 6.31 10.13
CA ARG A 67 -14.81 7.54 9.38
C ARG A 67 -13.49 8.22 9.04
N PRO A 68 -13.25 8.56 7.76
CA PRO A 68 -12.00 9.18 7.37
C PRO A 68 -11.71 10.40 8.24
N GLY A 69 -10.50 10.49 8.77
CA GLY A 69 -10.07 11.58 9.62
C GLY A 69 -9.84 12.87 8.83
N PRO A 70 -9.00 13.80 9.33
CA PRO A 70 -8.71 15.04 8.61
C PRO A 70 -8.03 14.76 7.26
N VAL A 71 -8.13 15.74 6.35
CA VAL A 71 -7.39 15.74 5.08
C VAL A 71 -5.90 15.77 5.38
N ARG A 72 -5.16 14.85 4.78
CA ARG A 72 -3.71 14.73 4.96
C ARG A 72 -2.94 15.05 3.67
N LEU A 73 -3.52 14.74 2.52
CA LEU A 73 -3.03 15.14 1.21
C LEU A 73 -4.18 15.74 0.41
N ASP A 74 -3.95 16.89 -0.21
CA ASP A 74 -4.90 17.51 -1.12
C ASP A 74 -4.17 18.11 -2.32
N ALA A 75 -4.36 17.50 -3.48
CA ALA A 75 -3.83 17.95 -4.76
C ALA A 75 -5.00 18.46 -5.61
N ARG A 76 -4.93 19.73 -6.04
CA ARG A 76 -6.02 20.39 -6.78
C ARG A 76 -5.52 20.95 -8.10
N GLY A 77 -6.17 20.56 -9.19
CA GLY A 77 -5.93 21.09 -10.53
C GLY A 77 -4.50 20.93 -11.05
N ILE A 78 -3.83 19.83 -10.67
CA ILE A 78 -2.43 19.59 -10.98
C ILE A 78 -2.24 19.43 -12.49
N THR A 79 -1.51 20.38 -13.06
CA THR A 79 -1.10 20.35 -14.46
C THR A 79 0.42 20.33 -14.55
N LYS A 80 0.95 19.43 -15.39
CA LYS A 80 2.39 19.35 -15.66
C LYS A 80 2.67 19.11 -17.13
N ARG A 81 3.61 19.89 -17.67
CA ARG A 81 4.08 19.87 -19.04
C ARG A 81 5.60 19.70 -19.07
N TYR A 82 6.07 18.91 -20.01
CA TYR A 82 7.48 18.82 -20.37
C TYR A 82 7.62 19.22 -21.84
N GLY A 83 8.12 20.43 -22.07
CA GLY A 83 8.10 21.06 -23.39
C GLY A 83 6.67 21.14 -23.95
N ARG A 84 6.42 20.48 -25.09
CA ARG A 84 5.11 20.47 -25.74
C ARG A 84 4.15 19.41 -25.18
N ARG A 85 4.65 18.41 -24.47
CA ARG A 85 3.84 17.28 -23.96
C ARG A 85 3.22 17.66 -22.62
N THR A 86 1.89 17.60 -22.55
CA THR A 86 1.17 17.63 -21.26
C THR A 86 1.15 16.23 -20.69
N VAL A 87 1.73 16.04 -19.51
CA VAL A 87 1.77 14.75 -18.81
C VAL A 87 0.65 14.64 -17.78
N LEU A 88 0.30 15.74 -17.11
CA LEU A 88 -0.85 15.83 -16.21
C LEU A 88 -1.71 17.02 -16.63
N ARG A 89 -3.02 16.85 -16.63
CA ARG A 89 -3.99 17.89 -16.97
C ARG A 89 -5.07 17.89 -15.89
N ASP A 90 -5.13 18.96 -15.11
CA ASP A 90 -6.16 19.19 -14.10
C ASP A 90 -6.41 18.00 -13.15
N ALA A 91 -5.34 17.30 -12.77
CA ALA A 91 -5.44 16.13 -11.90
C ALA A 91 -5.74 16.55 -10.46
N ALA A 92 -6.68 15.89 -9.81
CA ALA A 92 -7.06 16.16 -8.43
C ALA A 92 -7.15 14.88 -7.60
N LEU A 93 -6.67 14.94 -6.37
CA LEU A 93 -6.78 13.85 -5.40
C LEU A 93 -6.78 14.39 -3.99
N THR A 94 -7.78 14.00 -3.21
CA THR A 94 -7.81 14.28 -1.77
C THR A 94 -7.78 12.95 -1.00
N VAL A 95 -6.85 12.83 -0.04
CA VAL A 95 -6.70 11.64 0.80
C VAL A 95 -6.72 12.05 2.26
N ARG A 96 -7.59 11.39 3.02
CA ARG A 96 -7.75 11.60 4.46
C ARG A 96 -6.97 10.57 5.27
N ALA A 97 -6.73 10.91 6.53
CA ALA A 97 -6.28 9.96 7.52
C ALA A 97 -7.21 8.73 7.52
N GLY A 98 -6.63 7.53 7.40
CA GLY A 98 -7.38 6.29 7.32
C GLY A 98 -7.85 5.88 5.93
N GLN A 99 -7.30 6.49 4.88
CA GLN A 99 -7.61 6.11 3.48
C GLN A 99 -6.37 5.63 2.73
N ILE A 100 -6.58 4.64 1.86
CA ILE A 100 -5.65 4.27 0.79
C ILE A 100 -6.24 4.78 -0.53
N ALA A 101 -5.48 5.58 -1.26
CA ALA A 101 -5.81 5.99 -2.62
C ALA A 101 -4.95 5.22 -3.64
N ALA A 102 -5.56 4.71 -4.71
CA ALA A 102 -4.85 4.21 -5.87
C ALA A 102 -4.72 5.28 -6.94
N VAL A 103 -3.53 5.43 -7.51
CA VAL A 103 -3.32 6.18 -8.76
C VAL A 103 -3.07 5.16 -9.87
N VAL A 104 -3.98 5.12 -10.84
CA VAL A 104 -3.97 4.13 -11.93
C VAL A 104 -3.88 4.81 -13.30
N GLY A 105 -3.56 4.00 -14.32
CA GLY A 105 -3.50 4.42 -15.71
C GLY A 105 -2.29 3.86 -16.47
N ALA A 106 -2.31 4.04 -17.79
CA ALA A 106 -1.32 3.48 -18.70
C ALA A 106 0.14 3.87 -18.37
N ASN A 107 1.10 3.10 -18.87
CA ASN A 107 2.52 3.45 -18.75
C ASN A 107 2.78 4.81 -19.40
N GLY A 108 3.46 5.70 -18.68
CA GLY A 108 3.77 7.05 -19.16
C GLY A 108 2.61 8.05 -19.13
N CYS A 109 1.48 7.74 -18.48
CA CYS A 109 0.38 8.71 -18.26
C CYS A 109 0.66 9.74 -17.15
N GLY A 110 1.80 9.63 -16.44
CA GLY A 110 2.21 10.62 -15.45
C GLY A 110 2.05 10.24 -13.98
N LYS A 111 1.71 8.99 -13.65
CA LYS A 111 1.55 8.52 -12.25
C LYS A 111 2.73 8.88 -11.34
N SER A 112 3.94 8.50 -11.74
CA SER A 112 5.17 8.84 -11.00
C SER A 112 5.45 10.34 -10.98
N THR A 113 5.04 11.09 -12.02
CA THR A 113 5.14 12.56 -12.02
C THR A 113 4.18 13.17 -11.00
N PHE A 114 2.95 12.66 -10.92
CA PHE A 114 1.94 13.10 -9.96
C PHE A 114 2.39 12.83 -8.52
N LEU A 115 2.94 11.64 -8.24
CA LEU A 115 3.49 11.33 -6.91
C LEU A 115 4.69 12.19 -6.55
N ARG A 116 5.61 12.44 -7.49
CA ARG A 116 6.75 13.34 -7.25
C ARG A 116 6.31 14.78 -6.98
N ILE A 117 5.23 15.24 -7.62
CA ILE A 117 4.59 16.52 -7.30
C ILE A 117 4.01 16.50 -5.90
N CYS A 118 3.28 15.44 -5.53
CA CYS A 118 2.74 15.27 -4.18
C CYS A 118 3.84 15.21 -3.09
N ALA A 119 5.00 14.65 -3.42
CA ALA A 119 6.16 14.57 -2.55
C ALA A 119 6.98 15.88 -2.49
N GLY A 120 6.62 16.90 -3.27
CA GLY A 120 7.38 18.16 -3.35
C GLY A 120 8.71 18.07 -4.11
N LEU A 121 8.95 16.97 -4.83
CA LEU A 121 10.19 16.75 -5.61
C LEU A 121 10.14 17.39 -7.00
N VAL A 122 8.94 17.69 -7.50
CA VAL A 122 8.71 18.33 -8.80
C VAL A 122 7.63 19.40 -8.62
N SER A 123 7.87 20.62 -9.09
CA SER A 123 6.82 21.66 -9.07
C SER A 123 5.78 21.43 -10.17
N PRO A 124 4.48 21.56 -9.88
CA PRO A 124 3.46 21.61 -10.91
C PRO A 124 3.58 22.93 -11.71
N ASP A 125 3.04 22.96 -12.93
CA ASP A 125 2.97 24.21 -13.71
C ASP A 125 1.68 24.99 -13.40
N ALA A 126 0.64 24.30 -12.92
CA ALA A 126 -0.57 24.89 -12.34
C ALA A 126 -1.18 23.94 -11.30
N GLY A 127 -2.00 24.51 -10.41
CA GLY A 127 -2.58 23.79 -9.26
C GLY A 127 -1.70 23.86 -8.01
N GLU A 128 -2.16 23.22 -6.95
CA GLU A 128 -1.50 23.25 -5.63
C GLU A 128 -1.61 21.88 -4.95
N VAL A 129 -0.56 21.54 -4.17
CA VAL A 129 -0.57 20.40 -3.26
C VAL A 129 -0.41 20.89 -1.83
N THR A 130 -1.31 20.49 -0.95
CA THR A 130 -1.17 20.64 0.50
C THR A 130 -0.95 19.28 1.15
N VAL A 131 0.05 19.19 2.04
CA VAL A 131 0.35 18.00 2.85
C VAL A 131 0.32 18.40 4.32
N SER A 132 -0.42 17.66 5.15
CA SER A 132 -0.50 17.89 6.60
C SER A 132 0.14 16.75 7.38
N GLY A 133 1.31 17.02 7.97
CA GLY A 133 2.06 16.06 8.78
C GLY A 133 3.35 15.59 8.10
N ARG A 134 3.93 14.50 8.62
CA ARG A 134 5.15 13.91 8.07
C ARG A 134 4.85 13.11 6.81
N LEU A 135 5.68 13.29 5.77
CA LEU A 135 5.56 12.59 4.50
C LEU A 135 6.67 11.54 4.34
N GLY A 136 6.28 10.33 3.98
CA GLY A 136 7.17 9.26 3.52
C GLY A 136 6.98 9.04 2.03
N PHE A 137 8.07 8.85 1.29
CA PHE A 137 8.03 8.56 -0.14
C PHE A 137 8.88 7.34 -0.48
N CYS A 138 8.27 6.35 -1.11
CA CYS A 138 8.93 5.18 -1.67
C CYS A 138 8.94 5.32 -3.21
N PRO A 139 10.09 5.59 -3.84
CA PRO A 139 10.17 5.69 -5.29
C PRO A 139 10.16 4.31 -5.96
N GLN A 140 9.74 4.26 -7.22
CA GLN A 140 9.79 3.05 -8.06
C GLN A 140 11.24 2.57 -8.30
N GLN A 141 12.16 3.51 -8.51
CA GLN A 141 13.58 3.26 -8.74
C GLN A 141 14.43 4.33 -8.05
N GLY A 142 15.65 3.96 -7.66
CA GLY A 142 16.55 4.84 -6.92
C GLY A 142 16.25 4.83 -5.41
N GLY A 143 16.47 5.95 -4.73
CA GLY A 143 16.16 6.13 -3.29
C GLY A 143 17.17 5.53 -2.31
N THR A 144 18.01 4.59 -2.77
CA THR A 144 19.10 3.99 -1.98
C THR A 144 20.45 4.57 -2.36
N ALA A 145 21.36 4.66 -1.39
CA ALA A 145 22.77 4.96 -1.60
C ALA A 145 23.56 3.67 -1.78
N ASP A 146 24.10 3.46 -2.97
CA ASP A 146 24.73 2.20 -3.42
C ASP A 146 25.83 1.67 -2.50
N PHE A 147 26.55 2.57 -1.84
CA PHE A 147 27.71 2.26 -1.01
C PHE A 147 27.40 2.19 0.48
N LEU A 148 26.11 2.24 0.87
CA LEU A 148 25.68 2.08 2.25
C LEU A 148 25.06 0.69 2.47
N LEU A 149 25.27 0.17 3.67
CA LEU A 149 24.55 -0.98 4.22
C LEU A 149 23.10 -0.60 4.56
N PRO A 150 22.17 -1.57 4.61
CA PRO A 150 20.80 -1.31 5.08
C PRO A 150 20.74 -0.60 6.43
N ASP A 151 21.56 -1.02 7.40
CA ASP A 151 21.62 -0.38 8.72
C ASP A 151 22.10 1.07 8.67
N GLU A 152 23.01 1.40 7.75
CA GLU A 152 23.49 2.78 7.58
C GLU A 152 22.40 3.67 6.98
N HIS A 153 21.58 3.13 6.09
CA HIS A 153 20.37 3.82 5.62
C HIS A 153 19.38 4.08 6.77
N PHE A 154 19.15 3.08 7.63
CA PHE A 154 18.26 3.24 8.78
C PHE A 154 18.78 4.31 9.74
N VAL A 155 20.08 4.32 10.00
CA VAL A 155 20.75 5.37 10.79
C VAL A 155 20.62 6.74 10.13
N LEU A 156 20.80 6.85 8.81
CA LEU A 156 20.68 8.10 8.08
C LEU A 156 19.27 8.69 8.20
N VAL A 157 18.24 7.88 7.97
CA VAL A 157 16.83 8.29 8.08
C VAL A 157 16.47 8.61 9.54
N GLY A 158 16.95 7.82 10.50
CA GLY A 158 16.72 8.04 11.92
C GLY A 158 17.39 9.32 12.43
N ALA A 159 18.60 9.64 11.96
CA ALA A 159 19.31 10.86 12.32
C ALA A 159 18.53 12.12 11.92
N GLY A 160 17.86 12.10 10.75
CA GLY A 160 16.96 13.17 10.30
C GLY A 160 15.75 13.40 11.22
N GLN A 161 15.49 12.49 12.16
CA GLN A 161 14.42 12.56 13.14
C GLN A 161 14.94 12.68 14.59
N GLY A 162 16.25 12.85 14.78
CA GLY A 162 16.87 12.88 16.11
C GLY A 162 16.92 11.51 16.81
N VAL A 163 16.77 10.41 16.07
CA VAL A 163 16.85 9.04 16.61
C VAL A 163 18.30 8.58 16.67
N ALA A 164 18.73 8.07 17.82
CA ALA A 164 20.07 7.52 17.99
C ALA A 164 20.30 6.28 17.09
N ARG A 165 21.58 5.99 16.79
CA ARG A 165 21.97 4.95 15.83
C ARG A 165 21.34 3.58 16.11
N GLU A 166 21.45 3.09 17.33
CA GLU A 166 21.00 1.74 17.67
C GLU A 166 19.47 1.57 17.66
N PRO A 167 18.67 2.50 18.23
CA PRO A 167 17.22 2.52 18.01
C PRO A 167 16.82 2.56 16.53
N ALA A 168 17.50 3.36 15.70
CA ALA A 168 17.21 3.45 14.27
C ALA A 168 17.45 2.12 13.54
N ARG A 169 18.57 1.44 13.82
CA ARG A 169 18.86 0.09 13.30
C ARG A 169 17.79 -0.91 13.73
N ARG A 170 17.43 -0.93 15.01
CA ARG A 170 16.38 -1.83 15.52
C ARG A 170 15.04 -1.59 14.85
N ALA A 171 14.62 -0.33 14.70
CA ALA A 171 13.38 0.02 14.02
C ALA A 171 13.41 -0.40 12.54
N GLY A 172 14.50 -0.13 11.84
CA GLY A 172 14.66 -0.49 10.42
C GLY A 172 14.64 -1.99 10.19
N ARG A 173 15.39 -2.76 10.98
CA ARG A 173 15.36 -4.23 10.93
C ARG A 173 14.00 -4.81 11.31
N ALA A 174 13.26 -4.18 12.24
CA ALA A 174 11.90 -4.59 12.58
C ALA A 174 10.93 -4.35 11.41
N ALA A 175 11.01 -3.18 10.77
CA ALA A 175 10.19 -2.85 9.60
C ALA A 175 10.54 -3.73 8.38
N ALA A 176 11.81 -4.02 8.13
CA ALA A 176 12.25 -4.94 7.07
C ALA A 176 11.69 -6.36 7.26
N ARG A 177 11.69 -6.87 8.51
CA ARG A 177 11.14 -8.21 8.82
C ARG A 177 9.65 -8.32 8.52
N GLN A 178 8.88 -7.24 8.69
CA GLN A 178 7.47 -7.21 8.32
C GLN A 178 7.24 -7.32 6.80
N LEU A 179 8.26 -7.07 5.97
CA LEU A 179 8.28 -7.30 4.52
C LEU A 179 8.88 -8.67 4.15
N GLY A 180 9.10 -9.55 5.13
CA GLY A 180 9.75 -10.84 4.93
C GLY A 180 11.20 -10.71 4.48
N TRP A 181 11.93 -9.70 4.96
CA TRP A 181 13.35 -9.53 4.68
C TRP A 181 14.15 -9.37 5.98
N ASP A 182 15.19 -10.19 6.12
CA ASP A 182 16.22 -9.98 7.15
C ASP A 182 17.30 -9.03 6.62
N ALA A 183 17.28 -7.79 7.12
CA ALA A 183 18.22 -6.75 6.73
C ALA A 183 19.56 -6.82 7.49
N GLN A 184 19.81 -7.89 8.26
CA GLN A 184 21.09 -8.12 8.92
C GLN A 184 22.18 -8.53 7.91
N GLY A 185 23.39 -8.04 8.13
CA GLY A 185 24.59 -8.42 7.39
C GLY A 185 25.29 -7.25 6.71
N ASP A 186 26.37 -7.58 6.02
CA ASP A 186 27.33 -6.61 5.48
C ASP A 186 27.24 -6.47 3.95
N VAL A 187 26.02 -6.67 3.41
CA VAL A 187 25.76 -6.53 1.96
C VAL A 187 25.38 -5.10 1.64
N LEU A 188 26.23 -4.42 0.85
CA LEU A 188 25.96 -3.08 0.34
C LEU A 188 24.69 -3.03 -0.51
N ALA A 189 23.96 -1.91 -0.45
CA ALA A 189 22.71 -1.72 -1.20
C ALA A 189 22.85 -2.01 -2.70
N ARG A 190 24.02 -1.72 -3.29
CA ARG A 190 24.27 -2.00 -4.71
C ARG A 190 24.19 -3.48 -5.09
N HIS A 191 24.50 -4.38 -4.16
CA HIS A 191 24.51 -5.83 -4.37
C HIS A 191 23.20 -6.51 -3.95
N LEU A 192 22.23 -5.75 -3.44
CA LEU A 192 20.89 -6.28 -3.16
C LEU A 192 20.16 -6.57 -4.48
N SER A 193 19.35 -7.63 -4.48
CA SER A 193 18.40 -7.86 -5.57
C SER A 193 17.46 -6.66 -5.73
N GLY A 194 16.87 -6.48 -6.92
CA GLY A 194 15.92 -5.39 -7.16
C GLY A 194 14.77 -5.38 -6.15
N GLY A 195 14.19 -6.55 -5.87
CA GLY A 195 13.14 -6.70 -4.85
C GLY A 195 13.61 -6.34 -3.44
N THR A 196 14.80 -6.79 -3.02
CA THR A 196 15.33 -6.45 -1.69
C THR A 196 15.66 -4.96 -1.57
N ARG A 197 16.18 -4.34 -2.63
CA ARG A 197 16.40 -2.89 -2.67
C ARG A 197 15.09 -2.12 -2.58
N GLN A 198 14.02 -2.64 -3.20
CA GLN A 198 12.70 -2.03 -3.09
C GLN A 198 12.10 -2.19 -1.68
N LYS A 199 12.33 -3.33 -1.01
CA LYS A 199 12.02 -3.49 0.42
C LYS A 199 12.78 -2.49 1.29
N LEU A 200 14.04 -2.18 0.96
CA LEU A 200 14.81 -1.14 1.63
C LEU A 200 14.19 0.25 1.44
N ASN A 201 13.82 0.64 0.22
CA ASN A 201 13.10 1.90 -0.04
C ASN A 201 11.82 2.02 0.77
N LEU A 202 11.01 0.96 0.79
CA LEU A 202 9.76 0.93 1.54
C LEU A 202 9.99 1.02 3.05
N THR A 203 10.98 0.29 3.56
CA THR A 203 11.40 0.36 4.97
C THR A 203 11.79 1.78 5.34
N MET A 204 12.66 2.43 4.57
CA MET A 204 13.07 3.82 4.80
C MET A 204 11.90 4.80 4.78
N SER A 205 10.96 4.64 3.84
CA SER A 205 9.79 5.52 3.73
C SER A 205 8.85 5.47 4.94
N THR A 206 8.88 4.38 5.72
CA THR A 206 8.00 4.17 6.88
C THR A 206 8.69 4.42 8.22
N LEU A 207 10.03 4.42 8.25
CA LEU A 207 10.83 4.63 9.46
C LEU A 207 10.50 5.91 10.21
N ALA A 208 10.08 6.95 9.48
CA ALA A 208 9.73 8.24 10.06
C ALA A 208 8.32 8.32 10.62
N GLU A 209 7.61 7.19 10.69
CA GLU A 209 6.21 7.12 11.05
C GLU A 209 5.41 8.24 10.35
N PRO A 210 5.33 8.25 9.01
CA PRO A 210 4.73 9.34 8.27
C PRO A 210 3.20 9.35 8.37
N ASP A 211 2.60 10.54 8.49
CA ASP A 211 1.15 10.74 8.40
C ASP A 211 0.63 10.48 6.97
N VAL A 212 1.47 10.77 5.96
CA VAL A 212 1.20 10.55 4.54
C VAL A 212 2.29 9.67 3.93
N LEU A 213 1.90 8.53 3.34
CA LEU A 213 2.82 7.62 2.66
C LEU A 213 2.52 7.57 1.16
N LEU A 214 3.50 7.95 0.34
CA LEU A 214 3.42 7.93 -1.12
C LEU A 214 4.27 6.77 -1.66
N LEU A 215 3.69 5.89 -2.45
CA LEU A 215 4.32 4.66 -2.92
C LEU A 215 4.21 4.57 -4.45
N ASP A 216 5.34 4.66 -5.14
CA ASP A 216 5.40 4.60 -6.60
C ASP A 216 5.78 3.17 -7.03
N GLU A 217 4.79 2.34 -7.38
CA GLU A 217 4.95 0.92 -7.73
C GLU A 217 5.88 0.15 -6.76
N PRO A 218 5.56 0.11 -5.46
CA PRO A 218 6.48 -0.34 -4.40
C PRO A 218 6.79 -1.84 -4.40
N TYR A 219 6.18 -2.60 -5.32
CA TYR A 219 6.23 -4.06 -5.36
C TYR A 219 7.08 -4.61 -6.53
N GLN A 220 7.79 -3.74 -7.26
CA GLN A 220 8.66 -4.22 -8.33
C GLN A 220 9.72 -5.19 -7.80
N GLY A 221 9.80 -6.38 -8.41
CA GLY A 221 10.74 -7.43 -8.01
C GLY A 221 10.33 -8.22 -6.76
N PHE A 222 9.12 -8.05 -6.24
CA PHE A 222 8.60 -8.85 -5.13
C PHE A 222 8.11 -10.21 -5.60
N ASP A 223 8.35 -11.24 -4.78
CA ASP A 223 7.60 -12.49 -4.85
C ASP A 223 6.17 -12.32 -4.30
N GLN A 224 5.33 -13.36 -4.46
CA GLN A 224 3.94 -13.34 -4.02
C GLN A 224 3.79 -13.11 -2.50
N GLY A 225 4.65 -13.71 -1.67
CA GLY A 225 4.59 -13.54 -0.21
C GLY A 225 4.95 -12.13 0.22
N SER A 226 6.00 -11.56 -0.38
CA SER A 226 6.41 -10.17 -0.17
C SER A 226 5.32 -9.17 -0.58
N TYR A 227 4.60 -9.46 -1.66
CA TYR A 227 3.45 -8.67 -2.10
C TYR A 227 2.29 -8.70 -1.12
N VAL A 228 1.94 -9.88 -0.58
CA VAL A 228 0.92 -10.01 0.46
C VAL A 228 1.32 -9.23 1.72
N ASN A 229 2.57 -9.39 2.17
CA ASN A 229 3.11 -8.68 3.32
C ASN A 229 3.04 -7.15 3.18
N LEU A 230 3.32 -6.62 1.98
CA LEU A 230 3.16 -5.20 1.67
C LEU A 230 1.71 -4.75 1.91
N TRP A 231 0.73 -5.44 1.31
CA TRP A 231 -0.67 -5.03 1.44
C TRP A 231 -1.18 -5.12 2.88
N ASP A 232 -0.79 -6.15 3.62
CA ASP A 232 -1.11 -6.26 5.04
C ASP A 232 -0.51 -5.10 5.84
N GLN A 233 0.70 -4.64 5.50
CA GLN A 233 1.28 -3.43 6.09
C GLN A 233 0.50 -2.17 5.74
N LEU A 234 0.11 -1.97 4.47
CA LEU A 234 -0.65 -0.79 4.05
C LEU A 234 -2.00 -0.71 4.75
N ILE A 235 -2.69 -1.85 4.87
CA ILE A 235 -3.94 -1.98 5.61
C ILE A 235 -3.74 -1.61 7.08
N ARG A 236 -2.71 -2.14 7.75
CA ARG A 236 -2.41 -1.77 9.15
C ARG A 236 -2.11 -0.28 9.32
N LEU A 237 -1.33 0.31 8.42
CA LEU A 237 -1.01 1.74 8.47
C LEU A 237 -2.26 2.60 8.25
N ARG A 238 -3.11 2.24 7.28
CA ARG A 238 -4.41 2.88 7.06
C ARG A 238 -5.26 2.80 8.33
N ASP A 239 -5.40 1.62 8.92
CA ASP A 239 -6.25 1.43 10.11
C ASP A 239 -5.67 2.15 11.35
N ALA A 240 -4.36 2.42 11.37
CA ALA A 240 -3.69 3.31 12.32
C ALA A 240 -3.82 4.82 11.98
N GLY A 241 -4.66 5.17 11.00
CA GLY A 241 -4.97 6.55 10.64
C GLY A 241 -4.01 7.21 9.64
N ARG A 242 -3.12 6.46 8.98
CA ARG A 242 -2.25 7.03 7.94
C ARG A 242 -3.02 7.25 6.64
N ALA A 243 -2.66 8.28 5.89
CA ALA A 243 -3.12 8.49 4.53
C ALA A 243 -2.09 7.90 3.56
N ILE A 244 -2.53 7.07 2.63
CA ILE A 244 -1.62 6.31 1.75
C ILE A 244 -2.01 6.57 0.30
N VAL A 245 -1.05 6.84 -0.56
CA VAL A 245 -1.23 6.87 -2.02
C VAL A 245 -0.32 5.82 -2.63
N VAL A 246 -0.90 4.89 -3.38
CA VAL A 246 -0.14 3.86 -4.10
C VAL A 246 -0.39 3.98 -5.59
N VAL A 247 0.70 4.11 -6.35
CA VAL A 247 0.66 3.88 -7.80
C VAL A 247 0.69 2.38 -8.01
N THR A 248 -0.35 1.89 -8.69
CA THR A 248 -0.46 0.47 -9.01
C THR A 248 -0.97 0.29 -10.43
N HIS A 249 -0.47 -0.75 -11.08
CA HIS A 249 -0.96 -1.25 -12.35
C HIS A 249 -1.92 -2.44 -12.19
N LEU A 250 -2.10 -2.90 -10.95
CA LEU A 250 -2.85 -4.09 -10.62
C LEU A 250 -4.28 -3.71 -10.25
N LEU A 251 -5.17 -3.79 -11.24
CA LEU A 251 -6.60 -3.46 -11.11
C LEU A 251 -7.34 -4.40 -10.13
N ASN A 252 -6.82 -5.59 -9.88
CA ASN A 252 -7.40 -6.58 -8.98
C ASN A 252 -7.26 -6.25 -7.48
N GLN A 253 -6.79 -5.06 -7.13
CA GLN A 253 -6.70 -4.58 -5.74
C GLN A 253 -7.53 -3.32 -5.49
N LEU A 254 -8.35 -2.89 -6.46
CA LEU A 254 -9.21 -1.72 -6.32
C LEU A 254 -10.28 -1.91 -5.23
N ASP A 255 -10.59 -3.14 -4.85
CA ASP A 255 -11.43 -3.49 -3.71
C ASP A 255 -10.80 -3.09 -2.35
N ARG A 256 -9.47 -2.94 -2.30
CA ARG A 256 -8.72 -2.64 -1.06
C ARG A 256 -8.45 -1.15 -0.86
N VAL A 257 -8.84 -0.30 -1.82
CA VAL A 257 -8.57 1.14 -1.80
C VAL A 257 -9.87 1.93 -1.63
N ASP A 258 -9.79 3.05 -0.95
CA ASP A 258 -10.93 3.90 -0.61
C ASP A 258 -11.18 4.99 -1.67
N VAL A 259 -10.13 5.36 -2.43
CA VAL A 259 -10.18 6.41 -3.44
C VAL A 259 -9.38 5.97 -4.67
N VAL A 260 -9.85 6.30 -5.87
CA VAL A 260 -9.14 6.01 -7.12
C VAL A 260 -9.00 7.29 -7.94
N LEU A 261 -7.76 7.60 -8.34
CA LEU A 261 -7.46 8.58 -9.38
C LEU A 261 -7.01 7.82 -10.63
N ASP A 262 -7.82 7.90 -11.69
CA ASP A 262 -7.44 7.40 -13.01
C ASP A 262 -6.83 8.53 -13.85
N LEU A 263 -5.57 8.35 -14.24
CA LEU A 263 -4.83 9.28 -15.11
C LEU A 263 -4.84 8.86 -16.57
N THR A 264 -5.62 7.83 -16.94
CA THR A 264 -5.80 7.45 -18.34
C THR A 264 -6.43 8.61 -19.10
N PRO A 265 -5.84 9.04 -20.24
CA PRO A 265 -6.45 10.08 -21.05
C PRO A 265 -7.88 9.65 -21.41
N ALA A 266 -8.87 10.48 -21.10
CA ALA A 266 -10.21 10.27 -21.62
C ALA A 266 -10.09 10.16 -23.16
N HIS A 267 -10.52 9.04 -23.73
CA HIS A 267 -10.63 8.93 -25.17
C HIS A 267 -11.48 10.12 -25.65
N GLN A 268 -10.92 10.93 -26.54
CA GLN A 268 -11.72 11.86 -27.33
C GLN A 268 -12.60 11.04 -28.26
N GLY A 269 -13.72 10.52 -27.72
CA GLY A 269 -14.75 9.86 -28.48
C GLY A 269 -15.60 10.91 -29.20
N GLY A 270 -15.26 11.13 -30.49
CA GLY A 270 -16.13 11.64 -31.54
C GLY A 270 -16.54 13.11 -31.44
N HIS A 271 -16.40 13.84 -32.55
CA HIS A 271 -17.46 14.53 -33.28
C HIS A 271 -16.82 15.13 -34.54
N SER A 272 -16.90 14.39 -35.64
CA SER A 272 -16.93 14.92 -37.01
C SER A 272 -17.96 14.11 -37.77
#